data_AF-A0AAU5W754-F1
#
_entry.id   AF-A0AAU5W754-F1
#
_cell.length_a   1.000
_cell.length_b   1.000
_cell.length_c   1.000
_cell.angle_alpha   90.00
_cell.angle_beta   90.00
_cell.angle_gamma   90.00
#
_symmetry.space_group_name_H-M   'P 1'
#
loop_
_entity.id
_entity.type
_entity.pdbx_description
1 polymer ?
#
loop_
_entity_poly.entity_id
_entity_poly.type
_entity_poly.pdbx_seq_one_letter_code
_entity_poly.pdbx_strand_id
1 'polypeptide(L)'
;MTMHSHPDAARQAALREQRPPADDPAIEQAMNVWRSLTPTEQANAFNTIYRHLVAQRRTGDAGHLERLAESLTTMVRMEQQPGFTEKRRAPIERPEPGEGIGFEELARMLQA
;
A
#
# COMPACT_ATOMS: atom_id res chain seq x y z
N MET A 1 -19.57 -37.22 -24.97
CA MET A 1 -18.37 -36.38 -25.13
C MET A 1 -18.68 -35.04 -24.47
N THR A 2 -18.48 -34.96 -23.16
CA THR A 2 -19.00 -33.86 -22.31
C THR A 2 -17.96 -32.74 -22.31
N MET A 3 -18.31 -31.60 -22.91
CA MET A 3 -17.48 -30.39 -22.85
C MET A 3 -17.32 -29.96 -21.40
N HIS A 4 -16.11 -30.07 -20.85
CA HIS A 4 -15.73 -29.41 -19.60
C HIS A 4 -15.57 -27.92 -19.89
N SER A 5 -16.69 -27.19 -19.87
CA SER A 5 -16.67 -25.73 -19.76
C SER A 5 -15.86 -25.36 -18.52
N HIS A 6 -14.67 -24.79 -18.73
CA HIS A 6 -13.78 -24.38 -17.67
C HIS A 6 -14.45 -23.29 -16.82
N PRO A 7 -14.64 -23.51 -15.50
CA PRO A 7 -15.22 -22.52 -14.59
C PRO A 7 -14.37 -21.25 -14.44
N ASP A 8 -13.13 -21.26 -14.94
CA ASP A 8 -12.20 -20.12 -14.88
C ASP A 8 -12.57 -18.95 -15.82
N ALA A 9 -13.16 -19.22 -16.99
CA ALA A 9 -13.42 -18.16 -17.97
C ALA A 9 -14.51 -17.19 -17.51
N ALA A 10 -15.58 -17.71 -16.88
CA ALA A 10 -16.66 -16.90 -16.30
C ALA A 10 -16.20 -16.13 -15.06
N ARG A 11 -15.31 -16.71 -14.25
CA ARG A 11 -14.72 -16.06 -13.08
C ARG A 11 -13.76 -14.93 -13.47
N GLN A 12 -12.97 -15.12 -14.52
CA GLN A 12 -12.10 -14.09 -15.09
C GLN A 12 -12.90 -12.97 -15.79
N ALA A 13 -14.04 -13.29 -16.41
CA ALA A 13 -14.94 -12.29 -16.99
C ALA A 13 -15.60 -11.41 -15.91
N ALA A 14 -16.09 -12.00 -14.82
CA ALA A 14 -16.67 -11.27 -13.69
C ALA A 14 -15.65 -10.37 -12.96
N LEU A 15 -14.36 -10.74 -12.95
CA LEU A 15 -13.27 -9.90 -12.41
C LEU A 15 -12.92 -8.73 -13.35
N ARG A 16 -13.10 -8.88 -14.67
CA ARG A 16 -12.87 -7.81 -15.65
C ARG A 16 -13.92 -6.68 -15.55
N GLU A 17 -15.12 -7.00 -15.08
CA GLU A 17 -16.20 -6.02 -14.85
C GLU A 17 -16.00 -5.17 -13.59
N GLN A 18 -15.04 -5.50 -12.73
CA GLN A 18 -14.76 -4.77 -11.47
C GLN A 18 -13.56 -3.82 -11.57
N ARG A 19 -13.13 -3.49 -12.78
CA ARG A 19 -12.07 -2.48 -12.94
C ARG A 19 -12.63 -1.12 -12.50
N PRO A 20 -11.95 -0.39 -11.60
CA PRO A 20 -12.31 0.98 -11.33
C PRO A 20 -12.33 1.79 -12.64
N PRO A 21 -13.26 2.74 -12.79
CA PRO A 21 -13.29 3.62 -13.96
C PRO A 21 -11.95 4.35 -14.12
N ALA A 22 -11.62 4.78 -15.34
CA ALA A 22 -10.37 5.48 -15.62
C ALA A 22 -10.22 6.76 -14.77
N ASP A 23 -11.34 7.42 -14.46
CA ASP A 23 -11.41 8.67 -13.70
C ASP A 23 -11.77 8.44 -12.23
N ASP A 24 -11.43 7.27 -11.67
CA ASP A 24 -11.72 6.96 -10.27
C ASP A 24 -11.03 7.97 -9.33
N PRO A 25 -11.79 8.71 -8.49
CA PRO A 25 -11.21 9.71 -7.60
C PRO A 25 -10.18 9.16 -6.62
N ALA A 26 -10.30 7.89 -6.21
CA ALA A 26 -9.32 7.25 -5.34
C ALA A 26 -8.00 6.98 -6.07
N ILE A 27 -8.04 6.65 -7.37
CA ILE A 27 -6.85 6.53 -8.21
C ILE A 27 -6.17 7.89 -8.36
N GLU A 28 -6.92 8.96 -8.65
CA GLU A 28 -6.34 10.30 -8.74
C GLU A 28 -5.70 10.77 -7.42
N GLN A 29 -6.33 10.47 -6.28
CA GLN A 29 -5.75 10.72 -4.97
C GLN A 29 -4.44 9.96 -4.74
N ALA A 30 -4.41 8.67 -5.07
CA ALA A 30 -3.20 7.87 -4.95
C ALA A 30 -2.09 8.39 -5.88
N MET A 31 -2.44 8.82 -7.09
CA MET A 31 -1.48 9.42 -8.04
C MET A 31 -0.97 10.78 -7.58
N ASN A 32 -1.77 11.59 -6.91
CA ASN A 32 -1.32 12.83 -6.29
C ASN A 32 -0.29 12.57 -5.19
N VAL A 33 -0.53 11.56 -4.34
CA VAL A 33 0.46 11.12 -3.34
C VAL A 33 1.73 10.61 -4.03
N TRP A 34 1.61 9.77 -5.05
CA TRP A 34 2.77 9.29 -5.80
C TRP A 34 3.61 10.44 -6.38
N ARG A 35 2.95 11.45 -6.97
CA ARG A 35 3.60 12.63 -7.55
C ARG A 35 4.28 13.51 -6.51
N SER A 36 3.86 13.48 -5.25
CA SER A 36 4.49 14.27 -4.17
C SER A 36 5.73 13.58 -3.56
N LEU A 37 5.93 12.28 -3.83
CA LEU A 37 7.10 11.52 -3.38
C LEU A 37 8.38 11.97 -4.11
N THR A 38 9.48 12.02 -3.37
CA THR A 38 10.82 12.18 -3.93
C THR A 38 11.21 10.96 -4.79
N PRO A 39 12.20 11.08 -5.70
CA PRO A 39 12.66 9.96 -6.51
C PRO A 39 13.08 8.73 -5.69
N THR A 40 13.72 8.95 -4.55
CA THR A 40 14.12 7.87 -3.62
C THR A 40 12.91 7.20 -2.97
N GLU A 41 11.92 7.97 -2.53
CA GLU A 41 10.67 7.42 -1.98
C GLU A 41 9.90 6.62 -3.04
N GLN A 42 9.83 7.11 -4.29
CA GLN A 42 9.22 6.38 -5.41
C GLN A 42 9.92 5.06 -5.68
N ALA A 43 11.26 5.04 -5.71
CA ALA A 43 12.03 3.82 -5.90
C ALA A 43 11.78 2.80 -4.77
N ASN A 44 11.70 3.26 -3.53
CA ASN A 44 11.39 2.42 -2.37
C ASN A 44 9.96 1.85 -2.42
N ALA A 45 8.99 2.67 -2.82
CA ALA A 45 7.61 2.23 -3.01
C ALA A 45 7.53 1.18 -4.13
N PHE A 46 8.19 1.41 -5.27
CA PHE A 46 8.26 0.43 -6.37
C PHE A 46 8.91 -0.89 -5.92
N ASN A 47 10.03 -0.84 -5.20
CA ASN A 47 10.69 -2.03 -4.66
C ASN A 47 9.76 -2.82 -3.73
N THR A 48 8.96 -2.13 -2.92
CA THR A 48 8.00 -2.76 -2.00
C THR A 48 6.88 -3.47 -2.75
N ILE A 49 6.30 -2.80 -3.76
CA ILE A 49 5.29 -3.38 -4.66
C ILE A 49 5.86 -4.63 -5.33
N TYR A 50 7.05 -4.53 -5.94
CA TYR A 50 7.65 -5.63 -6.67
C TYR A 50 7.98 -6.83 -5.76
N ARG A 51 8.44 -6.60 -4.52
CA ARG A 51 8.66 -7.67 -3.54
C ARG A 51 7.39 -8.45 -3.22
N HIS A 52 6.26 -7.78 -3.03
CA HIS A 52 4.99 -8.45 -2.76
C HIS A 52 4.46 -9.21 -3.98
N LEU A 53 4.61 -8.65 -5.19
CA LEU A 53 4.30 -9.36 -6.43
C LEU A 53 5.15 -10.62 -6.60
N VAL A 54 6.46 -10.53 -6.35
CA VAL A 54 7.36 -11.69 -6.42
C VAL A 54 7.01 -12.72 -5.34
N ALA A 55 6.70 -12.29 -4.12
CA ALA A 55 6.28 -13.17 -3.04
C ALA A 55 5.00 -13.94 -3.42
N GLN A 56 3.95 -13.23 -3.85
CA GLN A 56 2.71 -13.85 -4.34
C GLN A 56 2.98 -14.85 -5.47
N ARG A 57 3.80 -14.48 -6.47
CA ARG A 57 4.12 -15.37 -7.58
C ARG A 57 4.85 -16.64 -7.15
N ARG A 58 5.65 -16.57 -6.08
CA ARG A 58 6.44 -17.71 -5.57
C ARG A 58 5.62 -18.63 -4.67
N THR A 59 4.74 -18.07 -3.84
CA THR A 59 3.99 -18.83 -2.84
C THR A 59 2.57 -19.19 -3.32
N GLY A 60 2.04 -18.47 -4.30
CA GLY A 60 0.63 -18.54 -4.69
C GLY A 60 -0.31 -17.85 -3.70
N ASP A 61 0.21 -17.30 -2.59
CA ASP A 61 -0.58 -16.69 -1.53
C ASP A 61 -1.04 -15.28 -1.91
N ALA A 62 -2.34 -15.12 -2.10
CA ALA A 62 -2.99 -13.84 -2.39
C ALA A 62 -2.87 -12.84 -1.23
N GLY A 63 -2.64 -13.31 0.00
CA GLY A 63 -2.47 -12.47 1.19
C GLY A 63 -1.26 -11.53 1.12
N HIS A 64 -0.31 -11.76 0.21
CA HIS A 64 0.73 -10.78 -0.10
C HIS A 64 0.18 -9.53 -0.81
N LEU A 65 -0.80 -9.69 -1.71
CA LEU A 65 -1.39 -8.56 -2.43
C LEU A 65 -2.39 -7.79 -1.56
N GLU A 66 -3.13 -8.49 -0.70
CA GLU A 66 -4.04 -7.88 0.27
C GLU A 66 -3.27 -6.96 1.24
N ARG A 67 -2.18 -7.46 1.84
CA ARG A 67 -1.31 -6.65 2.71
C ARG A 67 -0.68 -5.47 1.98
N LEU A 68 -0.30 -5.66 0.71
CA LEU A 68 0.20 -4.55 -0.11
C LEU A 68 -0.89 -3.48 -0.31
N ALA A 69 -2.11 -3.89 -0.62
CA ALA A 69 -3.23 -2.97 -0.83
C ALA A 69 -3.55 -2.18 0.46
N GLU A 70 -3.58 -2.84 1.62
CA GLU A 70 -3.77 -2.19 2.92
C GLU A 70 -2.66 -1.18 3.23
N SER A 71 -1.41 -1.58 3.00
CA SER A 71 -0.23 -0.74 3.22
C SER A 71 -0.27 0.53 2.33
N LEU A 72 -0.54 0.37 1.03
CA LEU A 72 -0.66 1.50 0.09
C LEU A 72 -1.84 2.41 0.43
N THR A 73 -2.99 1.83 0.78
CA THR A 73 -4.17 2.62 1.19
C THR A 73 -3.89 3.42 2.45
N THR A 74 -3.20 2.82 3.42
CA THR A 74 -2.80 3.50 4.66
C THR A 74 -1.81 4.64 4.37
N MET A 75 -0.81 4.41 3.51
CA MET A 75 0.12 5.44 3.08
C MET A 75 -0.59 6.63 2.45
N VAL A 76 -1.54 6.39 1.52
CA VAL A 76 -2.32 7.45 0.89
C VAL A 76 -3.12 8.24 1.92
N ARG A 77 -3.78 7.57 2.87
CA ARG A 77 -4.53 8.24 3.94
C ARG A 77 -3.64 9.08 4.85
N MET A 78 -2.45 8.58 5.19
CA MET A 78 -1.50 9.31 6.04
C MET A 78 -0.95 10.55 5.33
N GLU A 79 -0.61 10.44 4.05
CA GLU A 79 -0.11 11.57 3.25
C GLU A 79 -1.15 12.67 3.00
N GLN A 80 -2.44 12.34 3.15
CA GLN A 80 -3.52 13.33 3.13
C GLN A 80 -3.66 14.09 4.47
N GLN A 81 -3.00 13.66 5.54
CA GLN A 81 -3.05 14.38 6.81
C GLN A 81 -2.15 15.62 6.77
N PRO A 82 -2.67 16.80 7.19
CA PRO A 82 -1.88 18.02 7.26
C PRO A 82 -0.59 17.84 8.08
N GLY A 83 0.55 18.23 7.51
CA GLY A 83 1.85 18.19 8.16
C GLY A 83 2.47 16.80 8.32
N PHE A 84 1.85 15.73 7.82
CA PHE A 84 2.43 14.38 7.89
C PHE A 84 3.70 14.25 7.04
N THR A 85 3.67 14.75 5.80
CA THR A 85 4.82 14.70 4.88
C THR A 85 6.03 15.45 5.46
N GLU A 86 5.79 16.59 6.10
CA GLU A 86 6.83 17.41 6.76
C GLU A 86 7.40 16.69 7.98
N LYS A 87 6.54 16.10 8.83
CA LYS A 87 6.98 15.28 9.98
C LYS A 87 7.75 14.03 9.56
N ARG A 88 7.37 13.39 8.46
CA ARG A 88 8.05 12.20 7.94
C ARG A 88 9.43 12.53 7.37
N ARG A 89 9.55 13.67 6.70
CA ARG A 89 10.80 14.13 6.07
C ARG A 89 11.69 14.94 7.00
N ALA A 90 11.18 15.35 8.16
CA ALA A 90 11.98 15.93 9.21
C ALA A 90 13.13 14.97 9.54
N PRO A 91 14.36 15.48 9.72
CA PRO A 91 15.42 14.68 10.31
C PRO A 91 14.86 14.09 11.61
N ILE A 92 14.89 12.76 11.73
CA ILE A 92 14.68 12.14 13.03
C ILE A 92 15.84 12.64 13.86
N GLU A 93 15.59 13.60 14.75
CA GLU A 93 16.48 13.84 15.87
C GLU A 93 16.63 12.48 16.54
N ARG A 94 17.78 11.85 16.32
CA ARG A 94 18.07 10.55 16.86
C ARG A 94 17.95 10.75 18.37
N PRO A 95 16.97 10.13 19.07
CA PRO A 95 16.93 10.27 20.50
C PRO A 95 18.30 9.81 21.01
N GLU A 96 18.90 10.62 21.88
CA GLU A 96 20.08 10.22 22.65
C GLU A 96 19.82 8.80 23.18
N PRO A 97 20.81 7.90 23.16
CA PRO A 97 20.61 6.50 23.52
C PRO A 97 20.06 6.42 24.96
N GLY A 98 18.74 6.25 25.10
CA GLY A 98 18.01 6.35 26.37
C GLY A 98 16.58 6.89 26.25
N GLU A 99 16.22 7.59 25.17
CA GLU A 99 14.95 8.33 25.07
C GLU A 99 14.07 7.88 23.88
N GLY A 100 14.01 6.56 23.65
CA GLY A 100 13.09 6.01 22.65
C GLY A 100 11.69 5.85 23.24
N ILE A 101 10.68 6.43 22.57
CA ILE A 101 9.26 6.14 22.85
C ILE A 101 9.07 4.63 22.69
N GLY A 102 8.82 3.95 23.81
CA GLY A 102 8.62 2.50 23.84
C GLY A 102 7.40 2.08 23.01
N PHE A 103 7.38 0.83 22.57
CA PHE A 103 6.27 0.26 21.79
C PHE A 103 4.90 0.42 22.48
N GLU A 104 4.88 0.47 23.81
CA GLU A 104 3.69 0.73 24.63
C GLU A 104 3.12 2.14 24.45
N GLU A 105 3.98 3.14 24.21
CA GLU A 105 3.56 4.53 24.10
C GLU A 105 3.07 4.86 22.69
N LEU A 106 3.67 4.22 21.67
CA LEU A 106 3.09 4.15 20.32
C LEU A 106 1.69 3.50 20.31
N ALA A 107 1.48 2.46 21.11
CA ALA A 107 0.16 1.82 21.22
C ALA A 107 -0.90 2.73 21.88
N ARG A 108 -0.51 3.58 22.85
CA ARG A 108 -1.42 4.56 23.47
C ARG A 108 -1.84 5.67 22.51
N MET A 109 -0.92 6.18 21.69
CA MET A 109 -1.22 7.26 20.74
C MET A 109 -2.20 6.84 19.64
N LEU A 110 -2.32 5.54 19.35
CA LEU A 110 -3.26 4.99 18.37
C LEU A 110 -4.66 4.72 18.94
N GLN A 111 -4.86 4.87 20.25
CA GLN A 111 -6.14 4.63 20.93
C GLN A 111 -6.85 5.92 21.42
N ALA A 112 -6.23 7.09 21.21
CA ALA A 112 -6.79 8.40 21.55
C ALA A 112 -7.33 9.13 20.31
#